data_AF-R0MER6-F1
#
_entry.id   AF-R0MER6-F1
#
_cell.length_a   1.000
_cell.length_b   1.000
_cell.length_c   1.000
_cell.angle_alpha   90.00
_cell.angle_beta   90.00
_cell.angle_gamma   90.00
#
_symmetry.space_group_name_H-M   'P 1'
#
loop_
_entity.id
_entity.type
_entity.pdbx_description
1 polymer ?
#
loop_
_entity_poly.entity_id
_entity_poly.type
_entity_poly.pdbx_seq_one_letter_code
_entity_poly.pdbx_strand_id
1 'polypeptide(L)'
;MINFRDYFSIFNRKQYPNFKSSSEDILLDETGPCLCLSGKIFNDCCRKKWEEACRLPEIEREKRLSEFYQLSLYEKDHHIAPKSNSVIFEKDSRGKKKRIKYCTAKKIYSKDCEDLIKNAHTLSRGNNFKSLTDENSVYTFNEHVPIIFWNIDKIDSCYINQKVENQASAYPIYCNKHDTLIFKEIEQAGKSPFENTYIENIEYAIKSCSFELYYKVLNLKYLAYIFENEPLVLDRNFNNSYFLTQKYMFETNNVSNKLLDLHKKYFQKGYKFKKFKTVVINIPSKKIECTLSEMLKVDGINVFINMINCPLPKIIISWYDNGQVCNRDWEEWVNLILMNSTNIFLVINLSVV
;
A
#
# COMPACT_ATOMS: atom_id res chain seq x y z
N MET A 1 -9.29 -18.89 -10.48
CA MET A 1 -8.42 -18.44 -9.38
C MET A 1 -7.57 -17.29 -9.86
N ILE A 2 -7.46 -16.20 -9.08
CA ILE A 2 -6.60 -15.07 -9.43
C ILE A 2 -5.13 -15.50 -9.31
N ASN A 3 -4.36 -15.28 -10.38
CA ASN A 3 -2.93 -15.46 -10.36
C ASN A 3 -2.27 -14.17 -9.85
N PHE A 4 -1.94 -14.13 -8.56
CA PHE A 4 -1.23 -13.02 -7.93
C PHE A 4 0.21 -12.81 -8.43
N ARG A 5 0.60 -13.52 -9.49
CA ARG A 5 1.88 -13.35 -10.18
C ARG A 5 1.76 -12.74 -11.58
N ASP A 6 0.54 -12.41 -12.01
CA ASP A 6 0.29 -11.80 -13.29
C ASP A 6 -0.55 -10.53 -13.12
N TYR A 7 -0.03 -9.42 -13.65
CA TYR A 7 -0.70 -8.12 -13.59
C TYR A 7 -2.10 -8.17 -14.20
N PHE A 8 -2.26 -8.81 -15.38
CA PHE A 8 -3.55 -8.83 -16.05
C PHE A 8 -4.58 -9.69 -15.31
N SER A 9 -4.14 -10.74 -14.60
CA SER A 9 -5.01 -11.47 -13.69
C SER A 9 -5.42 -10.63 -12.47
N ILE A 10 -4.48 -10.01 -11.76
CA ILE A 10 -4.79 -9.21 -10.56
C ILE A 10 -5.72 -8.03 -10.90
N PHE A 11 -5.51 -7.39 -12.05
CA PHE A 11 -6.29 -6.20 -12.41
C PHE A 11 -7.40 -6.49 -13.43
N ASN A 12 -7.96 -7.70 -13.42
CA ASN A 12 -9.15 -8.07 -14.16
C ASN A 12 -10.39 -8.04 -13.27
N ARG A 13 -11.22 -6.99 -13.40
CA ARG A 13 -12.45 -6.79 -12.62
C ARG A 13 -13.40 -7.99 -12.62
N LYS A 14 -13.44 -8.76 -13.71
CA LYS A 14 -14.32 -9.94 -13.85
C LYS A 14 -13.98 -11.09 -12.92
N GLN A 15 -12.78 -11.10 -12.31
CA GLN A 15 -12.36 -12.15 -11.38
C GLN A 15 -12.75 -11.87 -9.92
N TYR A 16 -13.35 -10.71 -9.65
CA TYR A 16 -13.65 -10.23 -8.31
C TYR A 16 -15.15 -10.20 -8.02
N PRO A 17 -15.55 -10.30 -6.75
CA PRO A 17 -16.94 -10.17 -6.33
C PRO A 17 -17.64 -8.91 -6.87
N ASN A 18 -18.90 -9.11 -7.20
CA ASN A 18 -19.81 -8.05 -7.57
C ASN A 18 -20.59 -7.63 -6.32
N PHE A 19 -20.86 -6.34 -6.22
CA PHE A 19 -21.65 -5.77 -5.13
C PHE A 19 -22.76 -4.93 -5.74
N LYS A 20 -23.96 -5.03 -5.18
CA LYS A 20 -25.13 -4.21 -5.50
C LYS A 20 -25.24 -3.14 -4.42
N SER A 21 -25.36 -1.89 -4.83
CA SER A 21 -25.67 -0.79 -3.91
C SER A 21 -27.18 -0.64 -3.86
N SER A 22 -27.78 -0.79 -2.68
CA SER A 22 -29.04 -0.12 -2.35
C SER A 22 -28.72 1.25 -1.74
N SER A 23 -29.73 2.08 -1.49
CA SER A 23 -29.57 3.42 -0.92
C SER A 23 -28.88 3.47 0.45
N GLU A 24 -28.80 2.34 1.16
CA GLU A 24 -28.24 2.26 2.51
C GLU A 24 -27.25 1.09 2.73
N ASP A 25 -27.16 0.13 1.80
CA ASP A 25 -26.34 -1.07 1.98
C ASP A 25 -25.57 -1.51 0.72
N ILE A 26 -24.37 -2.03 0.95
CA ILE A 26 -23.56 -2.72 -0.05
C ILE A 26 -23.78 -4.23 0.14
N LEU A 27 -24.50 -4.84 -0.79
CA LEU A 27 -24.84 -6.26 -0.74
C LEU A 27 -24.00 -7.05 -1.74
N LEU A 28 -23.54 -8.24 -1.34
CA LEU A 28 -22.85 -9.16 -2.23
C LEU A 28 -23.81 -9.68 -3.31
N ASP A 29 -23.39 -9.65 -4.57
CA ASP A 29 -24.09 -10.37 -5.63
C ASP A 29 -23.61 -11.83 -5.67
N GLU A 30 -24.42 -12.71 -5.10
CA GLU A 30 -24.13 -14.14 -4.94
C GLU A 30 -23.97 -14.92 -6.26
N THR A 31 -24.40 -14.31 -7.39
CA THR A 31 -24.22 -14.87 -8.73
C THR A 31 -22.85 -14.53 -9.34
N GLY A 32 -22.09 -13.63 -8.69
CA GLY A 32 -20.75 -13.23 -9.10
C GLY A 32 -19.63 -14.11 -8.54
N PRO A 33 -18.36 -13.78 -8.86
CA PRO A 33 -17.20 -14.45 -8.29
C PRO A 33 -17.17 -14.41 -6.76
N CYS A 34 -16.67 -15.49 -6.15
CA CYS A 34 -16.66 -15.65 -4.70
C CYS A 34 -15.65 -14.73 -3.98
N LEU A 35 -16.01 -14.30 -2.77
CA LEU A 35 -15.16 -13.51 -1.84
C LEU A 35 -13.81 -14.17 -1.51
N CYS A 36 -13.70 -15.50 -1.59
CA CYS A 36 -12.44 -16.22 -1.38
C CYS A 36 -11.46 -16.15 -2.58
N LEU A 37 -11.82 -15.45 -3.67
CA LEU A 37 -10.98 -15.25 -4.86
C LEU A 37 -10.58 -16.56 -5.60
N SER A 38 -11.30 -17.66 -5.35
CA SER A 38 -11.15 -18.94 -6.06
C SER A 38 -11.46 -18.81 -7.57
N GLY A 39 -12.22 -17.78 -7.96
CA GLY A 39 -12.73 -17.56 -9.31
C GLY A 39 -13.96 -18.39 -9.66
N LYS A 40 -14.49 -19.18 -8.72
CA LYS A 40 -15.81 -19.80 -8.82
C LYS A 40 -16.89 -18.80 -8.44
N ILE A 41 -18.13 -19.04 -8.88
CA ILE A 41 -19.30 -18.27 -8.45
C ILE A 41 -19.54 -18.53 -6.96
N PHE A 42 -19.94 -17.50 -6.19
CA PHE A 42 -20.14 -17.59 -4.74
C PHE A 42 -21.10 -18.73 -4.35
N ASN A 43 -22.24 -18.82 -5.05
CA ASN A 43 -23.24 -19.88 -4.88
C ASN A 43 -22.64 -21.29 -4.92
N ASP A 44 -21.72 -21.53 -5.85
CA ASP A 44 -21.11 -22.85 -6.06
C ASP A 44 -19.80 -23.05 -5.28
N CYS A 45 -19.41 -22.07 -4.45
CA CYS A 45 -18.10 -22.05 -3.80
C CYS A 45 -18.21 -22.05 -2.28
N CYS A 46 -18.58 -20.91 -1.69
CA CYS A 46 -18.55 -20.72 -0.23
C CYS A 46 -19.94 -20.57 0.37
N ARG A 47 -20.99 -20.41 -0.44
CA ARG A 47 -22.36 -20.23 0.05
C ARG A 47 -22.80 -21.32 1.01
N LYS A 48 -22.64 -22.59 0.65
CA LYS A 48 -23.04 -23.72 1.52
C LYS A 48 -22.34 -23.68 2.88
N LYS A 49 -21.02 -23.44 2.88
CA LYS A 49 -20.23 -23.32 4.13
C LYS A 49 -20.68 -22.14 4.99
N TRP A 50 -21.01 -21.01 4.36
CA TRP A 50 -21.53 -19.83 5.03
C TRP A 50 -22.91 -20.09 5.64
N GLU A 51 -23.84 -20.65 4.86
CA GLU A 51 -25.18 -21.01 5.34
C GLU A 51 -25.13 -22.01 6.51
N GLU A 52 -24.26 -23.02 6.42
CA GLU A 52 -24.03 -23.98 7.52
C GLU A 52 -23.53 -23.28 8.79
N ALA A 53 -22.59 -22.34 8.66
CA ALA A 53 -22.09 -21.60 9.81
C ALA A 53 -23.18 -20.67 10.41
N CYS A 54 -24.00 -20.03 9.56
CA CYS A 54 -25.09 -19.15 10.02
C CYS A 54 -26.21 -19.91 10.74
N ARG A 55 -26.38 -21.21 10.50
CA ARG A 55 -27.39 -22.05 11.19
C ARG A 55 -27.02 -22.40 12.63
N LEU A 56 -25.78 -22.18 13.04
CA LEU A 56 -25.35 -22.39 14.43
C LEU A 56 -26.10 -21.44 15.39
N PRO A 57 -26.36 -21.85 16.65
CA PRO A 57 -26.87 -20.97 17.69
C PRO A 57 -26.01 -19.70 17.84
N GLU A 58 -26.64 -18.58 18.21
CA GLU A 58 -25.97 -17.28 18.32
C GLU A 58 -24.73 -17.31 19.22
N ILE A 59 -24.85 -17.90 20.41
CA ILE A 59 -23.76 -18.08 21.37
C ILE A 59 -22.57 -18.83 20.74
N GLU A 60 -22.84 -19.83 19.89
CA GLU A 60 -21.80 -20.61 19.23
C GLU A 60 -21.13 -19.81 18.10
N ARG A 61 -21.90 -19.02 17.34
CA ARG A 61 -21.35 -18.12 16.31
C ARG A 61 -20.45 -17.05 16.93
N GLU A 62 -20.88 -16.42 18.02
CA GLU A 62 -20.09 -15.42 18.73
C GLU A 62 -18.80 -16.01 19.29
N LYS A 63 -18.88 -17.19 19.92
CA LYS A 63 -17.71 -17.90 20.43
C LYS A 63 -16.71 -18.20 19.31
N ARG A 64 -17.19 -18.75 18.19
CA ARG A 64 -16.35 -19.10 17.04
C ARG A 64 -15.68 -17.87 16.41
N LEU A 65 -16.41 -16.76 16.27
CA LEU A 65 -15.84 -15.49 15.81
C LEU A 65 -14.79 -14.94 16.78
N SER A 66 -15.09 -14.96 18.08
CA SER A 66 -14.16 -14.52 19.13
C SER A 66 -12.89 -15.35 19.13
N GLU A 67 -12.99 -16.69 19.07
CA GLU A 67 -11.86 -17.60 18.97
C GLU A 67 -11.06 -17.39 17.68
N PHE A 68 -11.71 -17.20 16.53
CA PHE A 68 -11.03 -16.90 15.27
C PHE A 68 -10.21 -15.61 15.38
N TYR A 69 -10.80 -14.54 15.93
CA TYR A 69 -10.08 -13.29 16.14
C TYR A 69 -8.97 -13.44 17.19
N GLN A 70 -9.21 -14.15 18.31
CA GLN A 70 -8.21 -14.41 19.35
C GLN A 70 -7.05 -15.29 18.89
N LEU A 71 -7.28 -16.34 18.11
CA LEU A 71 -6.22 -17.17 17.51
C LEU A 71 -5.43 -16.35 16.49
N SER A 72 -6.12 -15.54 15.69
CA SER A 72 -5.47 -14.56 14.80
C SER A 72 -4.69 -13.48 15.56
N LEU A 73 -4.89 -13.36 16.88
CA LEU A 73 -4.16 -12.48 17.80
C LEU A 73 -3.03 -13.23 18.53
N TYR A 74 -3.24 -14.49 18.94
CA TYR A 74 -2.27 -15.29 19.70
C TYR A 74 -1.09 -15.77 18.84
N GLU A 75 -1.29 -15.99 17.55
CA GLU A 75 -0.19 -16.15 16.59
C GLU A 75 0.72 -14.88 16.50
N LYS A 76 0.39 -13.78 17.19
CA LYS A 76 1.16 -12.53 17.27
C LYS A 76 2.03 -12.38 18.54
N ASP A 77 1.94 -13.26 19.53
CA ASP A 77 2.57 -13.05 20.85
C ASP A 77 4.07 -13.41 20.95
N HIS A 78 4.76 -13.59 19.81
CA HIS A 78 6.22 -13.74 19.79
C HIS A 78 6.93 -12.39 19.62
N HIS A 79 7.25 -11.69 20.73
CA HIS A 79 8.32 -10.68 20.97
C HIS A 79 8.79 -9.74 19.83
N ILE A 80 7.98 -9.57 18.80
CA ILE A 80 8.24 -8.82 17.58
C ILE A 80 6.93 -8.09 17.35
N ALA A 81 6.98 -6.76 17.38
CA ALA A 81 5.80 -5.92 17.20
C ALA A 81 4.91 -6.45 16.05
N PRO A 82 3.57 -6.48 16.25
CA PRO A 82 2.68 -7.28 15.43
C PRO A 82 2.74 -6.80 13.98
N LYS A 83 3.41 -7.56 13.12
CA LYS A 83 3.25 -7.45 11.67
C LYS A 83 1.80 -7.79 11.37
N SER A 84 1.19 -7.08 10.43
CA SER A 84 -0.20 -7.35 10.07
C SER A 84 -0.34 -8.81 9.68
N ASN A 85 -1.50 -9.39 9.97
CA ASN A 85 -1.81 -10.74 9.52
C ASN A 85 -1.66 -10.87 7.99
N SER A 86 -1.71 -9.79 7.22
CA SER A 86 -1.34 -9.74 5.80
C SER A 86 0.15 -10.02 5.51
N VAL A 87 1.07 -9.46 6.28
CA VAL A 87 2.53 -9.67 6.12
C VAL A 87 2.97 -10.99 6.75
N ILE A 88 2.35 -11.41 7.86
CA ILE A 88 2.50 -12.76 8.42
C ILE A 88 1.95 -13.78 7.42
N PHE A 89 0.76 -13.57 6.85
CA PHE A 89 0.22 -14.40 5.77
C PHE A 89 1.14 -14.44 4.54
N GLU A 90 1.79 -13.35 4.14
CA GLU A 90 2.76 -13.38 3.04
C GLU A 90 4.07 -14.10 3.41
N LYS A 91 4.52 -13.98 4.67
CA LYS A 91 5.71 -14.66 5.20
C LYS A 91 5.48 -16.13 5.53
N ASP A 92 4.28 -16.54 5.90
CA ASP A 92 3.88 -17.90 6.28
C ASP A 92 3.30 -18.68 5.10
N SER A 93 2.86 -17.99 4.05
CA SER A 93 2.58 -18.58 2.76
C SER A 93 3.84 -18.99 1.98
N ARG A 94 4.88 -19.50 2.67
CA ARG A 94 6.22 -19.93 2.19
C ARG A 94 6.22 -20.98 1.07
N GLY A 95 5.06 -21.40 0.57
CA GLY A 95 4.98 -21.98 -0.76
C GLY A 95 5.18 -20.90 -1.82
N LYS A 96 6.20 -21.04 -2.68
CA LYS A 96 6.49 -20.10 -3.79
C LYS A 96 5.21 -19.59 -4.49
N LYS A 97 4.20 -20.45 -4.69
CA LYS A 97 2.93 -20.17 -5.40
C LYS A 97 2.01 -19.10 -4.78
N LYS A 98 2.16 -18.70 -3.51
CA LYS A 98 1.22 -17.80 -2.82
C LYS A 98 1.68 -16.34 -2.65
N ARG A 99 2.91 -15.96 -3.02
CA ARG A 99 3.40 -14.55 -2.90
C ARG A 99 2.84 -13.65 -4.00
N ILE A 100 2.50 -12.41 -3.64
CA ILE A 100 2.08 -11.37 -4.60
C ILE A 100 3.35 -10.96 -5.36
N LYS A 101 3.32 -11.02 -6.69
CA LYS A 101 4.53 -10.80 -7.49
C LYS A 101 4.23 -10.46 -8.95
N TYR A 102 4.11 -9.18 -9.28
CA TYR A 102 3.73 -8.75 -10.63
C TYR A 102 4.60 -7.58 -11.09
N CYS A 103 4.43 -7.13 -12.34
CA CYS A 103 5.03 -5.88 -12.79
C CYS A 103 3.93 -4.87 -13.08
N THR A 104 3.86 -3.79 -12.30
CA THR A 104 2.88 -2.71 -12.48
C THR A 104 3.04 -2.01 -13.83
N ALA A 105 4.28 -1.92 -14.33
CA ALA A 105 4.60 -1.36 -15.64
C ALA A 105 4.14 -2.23 -16.83
N LYS A 106 3.68 -3.47 -16.61
CA LYS A 106 3.38 -4.43 -17.67
C LYS A 106 2.39 -3.89 -18.71
N LYS A 107 1.34 -3.18 -18.28
CA LYS A 107 0.34 -2.61 -19.21
C LYS A 107 0.91 -1.50 -20.10
N ILE A 108 1.74 -0.62 -19.53
CA ILE A 108 2.21 0.60 -20.21
C ILE A 108 3.46 0.35 -21.05
N TYR A 109 4.36 -0.52 -20.57
CA TYR A 109 5.65 -0.79 -21.22
C TYR A 109 5.67 -2.10 -22.03
N SER A 110 4.74 -3.04 -21.76
CA SER A 110 4.33 -4.28 -22.47
C SER A 110 5.35 -5.14 -23.25
N LYS A 111 6.23 -4.57 -24.09
CA LYS A 111 7.20 -5.30 -24.92
C LYS A 111 8.44 -5.80 -24.18
N ASP A 112 8.62 -5.41 -22.92
CA ASP A 112 9.91 -5.55 -22.23
C ASP A 112 9.83 -6.34 -20.91
N CYS A 113 8.69 -6.97 -20.62
CA CYS A 113 8.47 -7.74 -19.39
C CYS A 113 8.77 -9.24 -19.61
N GLU A 114 9.94 -9.57 -20.17
CA GLU A 114 10.33 -10.97 -20.47
C GLU A 114 10.97 -11.69 -19.28
N ASP A 115 11.49 -10.94 -18.30
CA ASP A 115 12.17 -11.53 -17.15
C ASP A 115 11.20 -11.96 -16.04
N LEU A 116 11.50 -13.12 -15.44
CA LEU A 116 11.05 -13.51 -14.11
C LEU A 116 11.02 -12.27 -13.23
N ILE A 117 9.84 -11.88 -12.72
CA ILE A 117 9.78 -10.93 -11.61
C ILE A 117 10.75 -11.52 -10.57
N LYS A 118 11.84 -10.84 -10.26
CA LYS A 118 12.70 -11.12 -9.11
C LYS A 118 12.23 -10.18 -7.99
N ASN A 119 12.83 -10.21 -6.80
CA ASN A 119 12.44 -9.22 -5.80
C ASN A 119 12.80 -7.86 -6.39
N ALA A 120 11.81 -7.04 -6.73
CA ALA A 120 12.04 -5.68 -7.18
C ALA A 120 12.70 -4.93 -6.02
N HIS A 121 13.77 -4.20 -6.30
CA HIS A 121 14.41 -3.36 -5.31
C HIS A 121 13.65 -2.03 -5.25
N THR A 122 12.37 -2.04 -4.87
CA THR A 122 11.55 -0.81 -4.75
C THR A 122 12.09 0.20 -3.75
N LEU A 123 13.05 -0.22 -2.92
CA LEU A 123 13.90 0.66 -2.13
C LEU A 123 15.31 0.07 -2.16
N SER A 124 16.11 0.49 -3.13
CA SER A 124 17.54 0.19 -3.07
C SER A 124 18.14 0.75 -1.76
N ARG A 125 19.12 0.05 -1.21
CA ARG A 125 19.91 0.46 -0.04
C ARG A 125 20.84 1.67 -0.33
N GLY A 126 20.48 2.47 -1.33
CA GLY A 126 21.19 3.67 -1.75
C GLY A 126 21.01 4.82 -0.75
N ASN A 127 21.05 6.04 -1.27
CA ASN A 127 21.07 7.29 -0.51
C ASN A 127 19.90 7.47 0.46
N ASN A 128 18.84 6.65 0.40
CA ASN A 128 17.65 6.78 1.24
C ASN A 128 17.72 6.05 2.58
N PHE A 129 18.58 5.05 2.81
CA PHE A 129 18.63 4.34 4.11
C PHE A 129 19.86 4.67 4.96
N LYS A 130 21.05 4.75 4.33
CA LYS A 130 22.28 5.19 5.03
C LYS A 130 22.19 6.65 5.50
N SER A 131 21.30 7.44 4.91
CA SER A 131 21.04 8.82 5.32
C SER A 131 20.01 8.94 6.45
N LEU A 132 19.29 7.86 6.82
CA LEU A 132 18.24 7.89 7.86
C LEU A 132 18.77 7.60 9.26
N THR A 133 19.86 6.83 9.40
CA THR A 133 20.38 6.42 10.71
C THR A 133 21.85 6.02 10.61
N ASP A 134 22.65 6.39 11.63
CA ASP A 134 24.03 5.90 11.79
C ASP A 134 24.07 4.56 12.55
N GLU A 135 22.97 4.21 13.23
CA GLU A 135 22.84 3.07 14.15
C GLU A 135 22.20 1.84 13.50
N ASN A 136 22.01 1.84 12.18
CA ASN A 136 21.32 0.77 11.44
C ASN A 136 19.94 0.44 12.03
N SER A 137 19.18 1.42 12.50
CA SER A 137 17.79 1.21 12.94
C SER A 137 16.93 2.46 12.70
N VAL A 138 15.68 2.27 12.28
CA VAL A 138 14.73 3.36 11.98
C VAL A 138 13.41 3.09 12.70
N TYR A 139 12.79 4.15 13.20
CA TYR A 139 11.42 4.06 13.73
C TYR A 139 10.45 4.19 12.57
N THR A 140 9.66 3.15 12.36
CA THR A 140 8.54 3.19 11.41
C THR A 140 7.24 2.96 12.15
N PHE A 141 6.17 3.55 11.63
CA PHE A 141 4.84 3.18 12.09
C PHE A 141 4.63 1.70 11.81
N ASN A 142 3.98 1.04 12.75
CA ASN A 142 3.48 -0.30 12.58
C ASN A 142 2.21 -0.20 11.72
N GLU A 143 2.41 -0.07 10.39
CA GLU A 143 1.40 0.06 9.29
C GLU A 143 0.44 -1.13 9.16
N HIS A 144 0.24 -1.83 10.26
CA HIS A 144 0.03 -3.24 10.35
C HIS A 144 -0.75 -3.62 11.60
N VAL A 145 -0.94 -2.69 12.54
CA VAL A 145 -1.91 -2.78 13.63
C VAL A 145 -3.30 -2.51 13.06
N PRO A 146 -4.24 -3.48 13.06
CA PRO A 146 -5.60 -3.22 12.63
C PRO A 146 -6.23 -2.08 13.45
N ILE A 147 -6.99 -1.20 12.79
CA ILE A 147 -7.63 -0.02 13.39
C ILE A 147 -8.47 -0.36 14.63
N ILE A 148 -9.05 -1.55 14.69
CA ILE A 148 -9.80 -2.05 15.85
C ILE A 148 -8.96 -2.20 17.13
N PHE A 149 -7.63 -2.15 17.02
CA PHE A 149 -6.68 -2.20 18.13
C PHE A 149 -5.99 -0.85 18.39
N TRP A 150 -6.40 0.22 17.70
CA TRP A 150 -5.87 1.55 17.98
C TRP A 150 -6.42 2.04 19.32
N ASN A 151 -5.51 2.35 20.24
CA ASN A 151 -5.81 3.01 21.50
C ASN A 151 -4.82 4.18 21.67
N ILE A 152 -5.34 5.37 21.87
CA ILE A 152 -4.56 6.60 22.02
C ILE A 152 -3.59 6.52 23.22
N ASP A 153 -3.96 5.78 24.26
CA ASP A 153 -3.16 5.57 25.47
C ASP A 153 -2.01 4.58 25.26
N LYS A 154 -1.92 3.94 24.07
CA LYS A 154 -0.89 2.96 23.71
C LYS A 154 -0.23 3.29 22.37
N ILE A 155 -0.10 4.58 22.04
CA ILE A 155 0.44 5.03 20.74
C ILE A 155 1.82 4.43 20.43
N ASP A 156 2.68 4.26 21.43
CA ASP A 156 4.01 3.63 21.29
C ASP A 156 3.96 2.21 20.73
N SER A 157 2.89 1.45 21.00
CA SER A 157 2.70 0.09 20.46
C SER A 157 2.38 0.09 18.95
N CYS A 158 2.03 1.25 18.39
CA CYS A 158 1.85 1.47 16.96
C CYS A 158 3.16 1.83 16.25
N TYR A 159 4.32 1.78 16.92
CA TYR A 159 5.63 2.01 16.30
C TYR A 159 6.53 0.80 16.49
N ILE A 160 7.40 0.58 15.50
CA ILE A 160 8.41 -0.47 15.56
C ILE A 160 9.78 0.14 15.30
N ASN A 161 10.74 -0.23 16.16
CA ASN A 161 12.13 -0.01 15.85
C ASN A 161 12.57 -1.12 14.88
N GLN A 162 12.67 -0.78 13.60
CA GLN A 162 13.08 -1.70 12.56
C GLN A 162 14.61 -1.65 12.43
N LYS A 163 15.27 -2.73 12.84
CA LYS A 163 16.68 -2.96 12.52
C LYS A 163 16.86 -2.98 11.00
N VAL A 164 17.82 -2.21 10.51
CA VAL A 164 18.27 -2.17 9.13
C VAL A 164 19.07 -3.45 8.86
N GLU A 165 18.36 -4.56 8.77
CA GLU A 165 18.92 -5.73 8.09
C GLU A 165 19.07 -5.39 6.60
N ASN A 166 19.97 -6.08 5.88
CA ASN A 166 20.18 -5.91 4.43
C ASN A 166 18.91 -6.17 3.57
N GLN A 167 17.74 -6.28 4.17
CA GLN A 167 16.47 -6.57 3.53
C GLN A 167 15.81 -5.26 3.12
N ALA A 168 16.01 -4.87 1.86
CA ALA A 168 15.17 -3.89 1.19
C ALA A 168 13.68 -4.22 1.44
N SER A 169 12.81 -3.22 1.61
CA SER A 169 11.36 -3.44 1.63
C SER A 169 10.97 -4.14 0.33
N ALA A 170 10.73 -5.45 0.43
CA ALA A 170 10.70 -6.36 -0.70
C ALA A 170 9.29 -6.46 -1.24
N TYR A 171 8.81 -5.42 -1.92
CA TYR A 171 7.53 -5.44 -2.63
C TYR A 171 7.80 -5.77 -4.11
N PRO A 172 7.56 -7.02 -4.55
CA PRO A 172 7.99 -7.47 -5.87
C PRO A 172 6.97 -7.07 -6.95
N ILE A 173 6.82 -5.75 -7.17
CA ILE A 173 5.83 -5.13 -8.06
C ILE A 173 6.42 -4.53 -9.34
N TYR A 174 7.73 -4.63 -9.55
CA TYR A 174 8.39 -4.31 -10.81
C TYR A 174 9.37 -5.44 -11.22
N CYS A 175 9.64 -5.61 -12.51
CA CYS A 175 10.80 -6.41 -12.93
C CYS A 175 12.04 -5.53 -12.89
N ASN A 176 13.24 -6.12 -12.77
CA ASN A 176 14.51 -5.39 -12.67
C ASN A 176 14.67 -4.32 -13.77
N LYS A 177 14.28 -4.65 -15.01
CA LYS A 177 14.36 -3.72 -16.15
C LYS A 177 13.49 -2.48 -15.93
N HIS A 178 12.23 -2.66 -15.53
CA HIS A 178 11.32 -1.53 -15.32
C HIS A 178 11.66 -0.75 -14.05
N ASP A 179 12.10 -1.44 -12.99
CA ASP A 179 12.59 -0.83 -11.75
C ASP A 179 13.75 0.15 -12.05
N THR A 180 14.78 -0.33 -12.76
CA THR A 180 15.93 0.51 -13.19
C THR A 180 15.53 1.62 -14.15
N LEU A 181 14.57 1.38 -15.04
CA LEU A 181 14.10 2.36 -16.02
C LEU A 181 13.29 3.48 -15.35
N ILE A 182 12.42 3.13 -14.41
CA ILE A 182 11.42 4.04 -13.81
C ILE A 182 12.01 4.84 -12.66
N PHE A 183 12.92 4.28 -11.88
CA PHE A 183 13.49 4.96 -10.71
C PHE A 183 14.94 5.41 -10.96
N LYS A 184 15.27 5.62 -12.24
CA LYS A 184 16.63 5.91 -12.68
C LYS A 184 17.17 7.18 -12.04
N GLU A 185 16.34 8.20 -11.90
CA GLU A 185 16.78 9.49 -11.37
C GLU A 185 16.84 9.46 -9.84
N ILE A 186 15.94 8.74 -9.16
CA ILE A 186 15.85 8.75 -7.69
C ILE A 186 16.58 7.59 -6.97
N GLU A 187 17.01 6.52 -7.66
CA GLU A 187 17.66 5.34 -7.03
C GLU A 187 19.11 5.06 -7.47
N GLN A 188 19.68 5.82 -8.40
CA GLN A 188 21.07 5.61 -8.82
C GLN A 188 22.07 5.88 -7.67
N ALA A 189 22.84 4.85 -7.31
CA ALA A 189 23.94 4.97 -6.36
C ALA A 189 24.93 6.05 -6.84
N GLY A 190 25.20 7.04 -5.99
CA GLY A 190 26.15 8.12 -6.27
C GLY A 190 25.60 9.34 -7.01
N LYS A 191 24.28 9.42 -7.28
CA LYS A 191 23.68 10.68 -7.75
C LYS A 191 23.60 11.75 -6.65
N SER A 192 23.84 12.98 -7.09
CA SER A 192 23.74 14.30 -6.45
C SER A 192 22.44 14.53 -5.65
N PRO A 193 22.38 15.59 -4.82
CA PRO A 193 21.18 15.91 -4.03
C PRO A 193 19.93 16.06 -4.89
N PHE A 194 18.75 15.71 -4.35
CA PHE A 194 17.45 15.93 -5.01
C PHE A 194 17.36 17.31 -5.67
N GLU A 195 17.21 17.32 -7.00
CA GLU A 195 17.29 18.53 -7.83
C GLU A 195 15.91 19.14 -8.14
N ASN A 196 14.83 18.50 -7.68
CA ASN A 196 13.44 18.91 -7.95
C ASN A 196 13.13 19.01 -9.45
N THR A 197 13.71 18.10 -10.24
CA THR A 197 13.38 17.99 -11.66
C THR A 197 11.99 17.40 -11.85
N TYR A 198 11.37 17.71 -12.99
CA TYR A 198 10.04 17.20 -13.31
C TYR A 198 9.99 15.67 -13.34
N ILE A 199 11.08 15.02 -13.76
CA ILE A 199 11.16 13.56 -13.82
C ILE A 199 11.27 12.95 -12.42
N GLU A 200 12.17 13.44 -11.55
CA GLU A 200 12.28 12.97 -10.15
C GLU A 200 10.92 13.04 -9.43
N ASN A 201 10.18 14.13 -9.64
CA ASN A 201 8.86 14.31 -9.03
C ASN A 201 7.84 13.27 -9.51
N ILE A 202 7.89 12.87 -10.78
CA ILE A 202 7.07 11.78 -11.31
C ILE A 202 7.52 10.43 -10.74
N GLU A 203 8.84 10.17 -10.66
CA GLU A 203 9.37 8.92 -10.11
C GLU A 203 8.98 8.74 -8.64
N TYR A 204 9.08 9.79 -7.82
CA TYR A 204 8.60 9.79 -6.43
C TYR A 204 7.09 9.58 -6.32
N ALA A 205 6.28 10.17 -7.22
CA ALA A 205 4.85 9.91 -7.24
C ALA A 205 4.51 8.46 -7.63
N ILE A 206 5.23 7.90 -8.62
CA ILE A 206 5.11 6.47 -8.98
C ILE A 206 5.43 5.61 -7.78
N LYS A 207 6.50 5.94 -7.06
CA LYS A 207 6.91 5.22 -5.84
C LYS A 207 5.79 5.19 -4.81
N SER A 208 5.24 6.34 -4.42
CA SER A 208 4.13 6.40 -3.44
C SER A 208 2.88 5.66 -3.89
N CYS A 209 2.48 5.84 -5.15
CA CYS A 209 1.33 5.13 -5.72
C CYS A 209 1.56 3.61 -5.77
N SER A 210 2.80 3.16 -5.94
CA SER A 210 3.17 1.75 -6.01
C SER A 210 3.03 1.06 -4.66
N PHE A 211 3.42 1.73 -3.57
CA PHE A 211 3.17 1.24 -2.20
C PHE A 211 1.69 1.09 -1.94
N GLU A 212 0.92 2.17 -2.18
CA GLU A 212 -0.52 2.17 -1.95
C GLU A 212 -1.23 1.04 -2.72
N LEU A 213 -0.87 0.86 -3.99
CA LEU A 213 -1.42 -0.21 -4.82
C LEU A 213 -1.12 -1.60 -4.25
N TYR A 214 0.14 -1.84 -3.83
CA TYR A 214 0.54 -3.11 -3.24
C TYR A 214 -0.26 -3.43 -1.98
N TYR A 215 -0.39 -2.47 -1.07
CA TYR A 215 -1.16 -2.64 0.16
C TYR A 215 -2.63 -2.94 -0.12
N LYS A 216 -3.26 -2.30 -1.11
CA LYS A 216 -4.64 -2.64 -1.48
C LYS A 216 -4.77 -4.07 -2.01
N VAL A 217 -3.83 -4.54 -2.84
CA VAL A 217 -3.81 -5.94 -3.33
C VAL A 217 -3.62 -6.91 -2.17
N LEU A 218 -2.71 -6.59 -1.25
CA LEU A 218 -2.42 -7.38 -0.07
C LEU A 218 -3.63 -7.48 0.87
N ASN A 219 -4.28 -6.35 1.16
CA ASN A 219 -5.47 -6.28 2.01
C ASN A 219 -6.63 -7.08 1.41
N LEU A 220 -6.86 -6.98 0.10
CA LEU A 220 -7.92 -7.73 -0.56
C LEU A 220 -7.67 -9.25 -0.47
N LYS A 221 -6.43 -9.68 -0.64
CA LYS A 221 -6.02 -11.08 -0.49
C LYS A 221 -6.17 -11.55 0.96
N TYR A 222 -5.91 -10.68 1.93
CA TYR A 222 -6.11 -10.96 3.36
C TYR A 222 -7.58 -11.09 3.73
N LEU A 223 -8.46 -10.19 3.25
CA LEU A 223 -9.90 -10.30 3.45
C LEU A 223 -10.46 -11.60 2.85
N ALA A 224 -9.98 -11.99 1.67
CA ALA A 224 -10.33 -13.27 1.05
C ALA A 224 -9.92 -14.47 1.91
N TYR A 225 -8.71 -14.42 2.50
CA TYR A 225 -8.23 -15.45 3.43
C TYR A 225 -9.08 -15.52 4.70
N ILE A 226 -9.39 -14.38 5.33
CA ILE A 226 -10.25 -14.35 6.52
C ILE A 226 -11.59 -15.02 6.22
N PHE A 227 -12.25 -14.62 5.14
CA PHE A 227 -13.54 -15.19 4.75
C PHE A 227 -13.47 -16.67 4.39
N GLU A 228 -12.38 -17.13 3.76
CA GLU A 228 -12.19 -18.55 3.43
C GLU A 228 -12.08 -19.42 4.68
N ASN A 229 -11.43 -18.92 5.74
CA ASN A 229 -11.23 -19.66 6.98
C ASN A 229 -12.40 -19.51 7.97
N GLU A 230 -13.02 -18.33 8.00
CA GLU A 230 -14.18 -18.07 8.84
C GLU A 230 -15.27 -17.32 8.07
N PRO A 231 -16.25 -18.04 7.48
CA PRO A 231 -17.34 -17.41 6.75
C PRO A 231 -18.24 -16.51 7.60
N LEU A 232 -18.32 -16.71 8.92
CA LEU A 232 -19.14 -15.89 9.82
C LEU A 232 -18.72 -14.43 9.88
N VAL A 233 -17.51 -14.09 9.41
CA VAL A 233 -17.06 -12.70 9.28
C VAL A 233 -17.86 -11.92 8.24
N LEU A 234 -18.63 -12.60 7.38
CA LEU A 234 -19.48 -11.97 6.37
C LEU A 234 -20.66 -11.26 7.02
N ASP A 235 -20.44 -10.00 7.36
CA ASP A 235 -21.45 -9.05 7.84
C ASP A 235 -21.45 -7.76 6.98
N ARG A 236 -22.22 -6.76 7.41
CA ARG A 236 -22.29 -5.45 6.75
C ARG A 236 -20.92 -4.74 6.69
N ASN A 237 -20.15 -4.80 7.77
CA ASN A 237 -18.86 -4.12 7.88
C ASN A 237 -17.80 -4.78 6.99
N PHE A 238 -17.80 -6.11 6.94
CA PHE A 238 -16.95 -6.88 6.06
C PHE A 238 -17.28 -6.62 4.59
N ASN A 239 -18.56 -6.62 4.21
CA ASN A 239 -19.00 -6.28 2.85
C ASN A 239 -18.53 -4.88 2.44
N ASN A 240 -18.75 -3.88 3.30
CA ASN A 240 -18.30 -2.51 3.07
C ASN A 240 -16.76 -2.44 2.91
N SER A 241 -16.03 -3.08 3.82
CA SER A 241 -14.55 -3.09 3.80
C SER A 241 -14.00 -3.76 2.55
N TYR A 242 -14.57 -4.90 2.16
CA TYR A 242 -14.18 -5.64 0.96
C TYR A 242 -14.47 -4.82 -0.30
N PHE A 243 -15.68 -4.28 -0.42
CA PHE A 243 -16.09 -3.43 -1.54
C PHE A 243 -15.17 -2.21 -1.69
N LEU A 244 -14.94 -1.47 -0.61
CA LEU A 244 -14.09 -0.28 -0.62
C LEU A 244 -12.64 -0.63 -0.96
N THR A 245 -12.08 -1.69 -0.36
CA THR A 245 -10.70 -2.14 -0.65
C THR A 245 -10.55 -2.49 -2.13
N GLN A 246 -11.50 -3.26 -2.68
CA GLN A 246 -11.52 -3.63 -4.08
C GLN A 246 -11.67 -2.41 -5.00
N LYS A 247 -12.62 -1.52 -4.70
CA LYS A 247 -12.84 -0.27 -5.45
C LYS A 247 -11.57 0.56 -5.50
N TYR A 248 -10.96 0.82 -4.34
CA TYR A 248 -9.74 1.60 -4.25
C TYR A 248 -8.54 0.93 -4.91
N MET A 249 -8.40 -0.40 -4.84
CA MET A 249 -7.37 -1.13 -5.58
C MET A 249 -7.43 -0.82 -7.10
N PHE A 250 -8.62 -0.86 -7.70
CA PHE A 250 -8.79 -0.56 -9.12
C PHE A 250 -8.60 0.93 -9.44
N GLU A 251 -9.09 1.83 -8.59
CA GLU A 251 -8.85 3.27 -8.74
C GLU A 251 -7.35 3.60 -8.68
N THR A 252 -6.62 3.08 -7.68
CA THR A 252 -5.18 3.28 -7.54
C THR A 252 -4.40 2.69 -8.72
N ASN A 253 -4.79 1.52 -9.25
CA ASN A 253 -4.17 0.99 -10.46
C ASN A 253 -4.37 1.90 -11.68
N ASN A 254 -5.51 2.57 -11.79
CA ASN A 254 -5.73 3.56 -12.85
C ASN A 254 -4.83 4.79 -12.67
N VAL A 255 -4.64 5.25 -11.44
CA VAL A 255 -3.69 6.34 -11.12
C VAL A 255 -2.25 5.93 -11.46
N SER A 256 -1.82 4.74 -11.05
CA SER A 256 -0.50 4.20 -11.36
C SER A 256 -0.24 4.12 -12.86
N ASN A 257 -1.21 3.62 -13.63
CA ASN A 257 -1.11 3.58 -15.10
C ASN A 257 -0.97 4.98 -15.73
N LYS A 258 -1.65 6.00 -15.18
CA LYS A 258 -1.51 7.39 -15.65
C LYS A 258 -0.12 7.95 -15.35
N LEU A 259 0.45 7.67 -14.17
CA LEU A 259 1.80 8.10 -13.80
C LEU A 259 2.85 7.46 -14.68
N LEU A 260 2.74 6.14 -14.92
CA LEU A 260 3.63 5.39 -15.79
C LEU A 260 3.56 5.85 -17.25
N ASP A 261 2.37 6.16 -17.75
CA ASP A 261 2.19 6.73 -19.09
C ASP A 261 2.82 8.12 -19.21
N LEU A 262 2.66 8.97 -18.18
CA LEU A 262 3.31 10.28 -18.11
C LEU A 262 4.84 10.15 -18.10
N HIS A 263 5.38 9.27 -17.25
CA HIS A 263 6.82 8.97 -17.19
C HIS A 263 7.34 8.51 -18.56
N LYS A 264 6.66 7.55 -19.21
CA LYS A 264 7.02 7.05 -20.54
C LYS A 264 7.08 8.18 -21.57
N LYS A 265 6.06 9.03 -21.62
CA LYS A 265 5.98 10.17 -22.55
C LYS A 265 7.08 11.20 -22.34
N TYR A 266 7.40 11.51 -21.09
CA TYR A 266 8.48 12.45 -20.76
C TYR A 266 9.86 11.87 -21.08
N PHE A 267 10.11 10.61 -20.70
CA PHE A 267 11.36 9.91 -20.96
C PHE A 267 11.65 9.77 -22.47
N GLN A 268 10.63 9.53 -23.29
CA GLN A 268 10.76 9.42 -24.75
C GLN A 268 10.87 10.78 -25.48
N LYS A 269 11.17 11.87 -24.77
CA LYS A 269 11.40 13.24 -25.30
C LYS A 269 10.24 13.85 -26.12
N GLY A 270 9.06 13.25 -26.08
CA GLY A 270 7.88 13.70 -26.84
C GLY A 270 6.97 14.67 -26.08
N TYR A 271 7.16 14.85 -24.78
CA TYR A 271 6.19 15.53 -23.93
C TYR A 271 6.65 16.91 -23.45
N LYS A 272 6.01 17.96 -23.96
CA LYS A 272 6.32 19.36 -23.65
C LYS A 272 5.46 19.97 -22.53
N PHE A 273 4.39 19.30 -22.11
CA PHE A 273 3.41 19.86 -21.16
C PHE A 273 3.65 19.38 -19.74
N LYS A 274 3.98 20.27 -18.80
CA LYS A 274 4.06 19.90 -17.39
C LYS A 274 2.66 19.83 -16.79
N LYS A 275 2.13 18.62 -16.59
CA LYS A 275 0.83 18.34 -15.95
C LYS A 275 0.95 17.97 -14.47
N PHE A 276 2.12 18.15 -13.89
CA PHE A 276 2.41 17.75 -12.52
C PHE A 276 2.89 18.98 -11.75
N LYS A 277 2.21 19.27 -10.65
CA LYS A 277 2.59 20.31 -9.69
C LYS A 277 3.33 19.65 -8.54
N THR A 278 4.32 20.36 -8.01
CA THR A 278 5.12 19.89 -6.90
C THR A 278 5.39 21.03 -5.93
N VAL A 279 5.18 20.76 -4.66
CA VAL A 279 5.59 21.58 -3.53
C VAL A 279 6.66 20.80 -2.78
N VAL A 280 7.77 21.47 -2.47
CA VAL A 280 8.86 20.90 -1.68
C VAL A 280 8.93 21.71 -0.41
N ILE A 281 8.83 21.05 0.74
CA ILE A 281 9.08 21.72 2.01
C ILE A 281 10.34 21.17 2.65
N ASN A 282 11.25 22.07 3.01
CA ASN A 282 12.43 21.75 3.79
C ASN A 282 12.02 21.58 5.25
N ILE A 283 12.45 20.48 5.86
CA ILE A 283 12.22 20.25 7.28
C ILE A 283 13.40 20.86 8.04
N PRO A 284 13.15 21.68 9.09
CA PRO A 284 14.21 22.30 9.89
C PRO A 284 14.85 21.27 10.84
N SER A 285 15.34 20.17 10.29
CA SER A 285 16.09 19.13 10.99
C SER A 285 17.35 18.77 10.19
N LYS A 286 18.37 18.27 10.87
CA LYS A 286 19.57 17.75 10.19
C LYS A 286 19.31 16.39 9.54
N LYS A 287 18.35 15.62 10.06
CA LYS A 287 18.06 14.23 9.68
C LYS A 287 16.64 13.86 10.11
N ILE A 288 15.99 12.99 9.34
CA ILE A 288 14.74 12.35 9.75
C ILE A 288 14.96 10.85 9.80
N GLU A 289 14.46 10.21 10.84
CA GLU A 289 14.65 8.77 11.10
C GLU A 289 13.41 7.94 10.74
N CYS A 290 12.46 8.53 10.00
CA CYS A 290 11.28 7.87 9.46
C CYS A 290 11.20 8.01 7.93
N THR A 291 10.51 7.07 7.29
CA THR A 291 10.23 7.10 5.85
C THR A 291 8.75 7.28 5.60
N LEU A 292 8.39 8.20 4.72
CA LEU A 292 7.03 8.37 4.22
C LEU A 292 7.02 8.26 2.71
N SER A 293 6.12 7.46 2.17
CA SER A 293 5.85 7.38 0.74
C SER A 293 4.41 6.91 0.51
N GLU A 294 3.47 7.85 0.50
CA GLU A 294 2.03 7.58 0.52
C GLU A 294 1.25 8.35 -0.54
N MET A 295 0.08 7.83 -0.88
CA MET A 295 -0.90 8.50 -1.75
C MET A 295 -2.17 8.78 -0.96
N LEU A 296 -2.58 10.04 -0.91
CA LEU A 296 -3.78 10.50 -0.21
C LEU A 296 -4.74 11.20 -1.18
N LYS A 297 -6.02 11.29 -0.83
CA LYS A 297 -6.98 12.15 -1.53
C LYS A 297 -7.14 13.46 -0.76
N VAL A 298 -6.82 14.58 -1.39
CA VAL A 298 -6.99 15.94 -0.87
C VAL A 298 -7.90 16.69 -1.83
N ASP A 299 -9.01 17.22 -1.34
CA ASP A 299 -10.01 17.92 -2.17
C ASP A 299 -10.48 17.09 -3.39
N GLY A 300 -10.55 15.76 -3.23
CA GLY A 300 -10.88 14.81 -4.30
C GLY A 300 -9.75 14.51 -5.29
N ILE A 301 -8.57 15.11 -5.13
CA ILE A 301 -7.39 14.96 -5.98
C ILE A 301 -6.39 14.00 -5.31
N ASN A 302 -5.79 13.09 -6.09
CA ASN A 302 -4.72 12.25 -5.57
C ASN A 302 -3.43 13.07 -5.42
N VAL A 303 -2.91 13.10 -4.20
CA VAL A 303 -1.66 13.75 -3.82
C VAL A 303 -0.66 12.67 -3.41
N PHE A 304 0.56 12.79 -3.89
CA PHE A 304 1.67 11.86 -3.63
C PHE A 304 2.70 12.54 -2.74
N ILE A 305 3.01 11.90 -1.63
CA ILE A 305 3.80 12.48 -0.55
C ILE A 305 5.01 11.58 -0.28
N ASN A 306 6.21 12.16 -0.33
CA ASN A 306 7.45 11.48 -0.03
C ASN A 306 8.26 12.27 0.98
N MET A 307 8.88 11.59 1.94
CA MET A 307 9.91 12.15 2.80
C MET A 307 11.27 11.55 2.46
N ILE A 308 12.26 12.41 2.26
CA ILE A 308 13.61 12.02 1.85
C ILE A 308 14.67 12.76 2.65
N ASN A 309 15.83 12.15 2.87
CA ASN A 309 17.04 12.80 3.40
C ASN A 309 18.05 12.99 2.26
N CYS A 310 18.06 14.16 1.60
CA CYS A 310 18.98 14.39 0.49
C CYS A 310 19.29 15.89 0.24
N PRO A 311 20.39 16.44 0.78
CA PRO A 311 21.18 15.95 1.93
C PRO A 311 20.50 16.28 3.27
N LEU A 312 19.66 17.32 3.27
CA LEU A 312 18.77 17.68 4.36
C LEU A 312 17.38 17.08 4.13
N PRO A 313 16.59 16.89 5.20
CA PRO A 313 15.28 16.28 5.10
C PRO A 313 14.24 17.19 4.44
N LYS A 314 13.43 16.61 3.56
CA LYS A 314 12.41 17.32 2.77
C LYS A 314 11.13 16.49 2.65
N ILE A 315 10.00 17.18 2.56
CA ILE A 315 8.73 16.62 2.10
C ILE A 315 8.52 17.03 0.64
N ILE A 316 8.31 16.06 -0.23
CA ILE A 316 7.92 16.27 -1.63
C ILE A 316 6.43 15.93 -1.73
N ILE A 317 5.64 16.93 -2.11
CA ILE A 317 4.19 16.83 -2.28
C ILE A 317 3.89 17.10 -3.74
N SER A 318 3.21 16.18 -4.42
CA SER A 318 2.96 16.31 -5.85
C SER A 318 1.58 15.84 -6.27
N TRP A 319 1.03 16.42 -7.33
CA TRP A 319 -0.30 16.09 -7.84
C TRP A 319 -0.45 16.45 -9.33
N TYR A 320 -1.48 15.90 -9.96
CA TYR A 320 -1.86 16.29 -11.32
C TYR A 320 -2.52 17.66 -11.35
N ASP A 321 -2.15 18.49 -12.31
CA ASP A 321 -2.72 19.83 -12.52
C ASP A 321 -4.06 19.76 -13.28
N ASN A 322 -5.06 19.13 -12.66
CA ASN A 322 -6.41 18.96 -13.21
C ASN A 322 -7.51 19.41 -12.23
N GLY A 323 -7.14 20.18 -11.21
CA GLY A 323 -7.99 20.81 -10.21
C GLY A 323 -7.15 21.68 -9.27
N GLN A 324 -7.79 22.56 -8.50
CA GLN A 324 -7.10 23.30 -7.46
C GLN A 324 -7.06 22.44 -6.19
N VAL A 325 -5.91 21.85 -5.91
CA VAL A 325 -5.52 21.62 -4.51
C VAL A 325 -5.35 23.04 -3.94
N CYS A 326 -6.19 23.44 -2.98
CA CYS A 326 -6.08 24.77 -2.38
C CYS A 326 -4.63 25.06 -2.01
N ASN A 327 -4.16 26.29 -2.30
CA ASN A 327 -2.85 26.74 -1.84
C ASN A 327 -2.83 26.58 -0.32
N ARG A 328 -1.97 25.69 0.15
CA ARG A 328 -1.78 25.40 1.55
C ARG A 328 -0.41 25.87 1.98
N ASP A 329 -0.33 26.45 3.16
CA ASP A 329 0.95 26.75 3.78
C ASP A 329 1.61 25.48 4.36
N TRP A 330 2.79 25.66 4.96
CA TRP A 330 3.54 24.56 5.56
C TRP A 330 2.77 23.88 6.69
N GLU A 331 2.12 24.63 7.58
CA GLU A 331 1.44 24.09 8.75
C GLU A 331 0.22 23.28 8.32
N GLU A 332 -0.53 23.78 7.34
CA GLU A 332 -1.68 23.07 6.77
C GLU A 332 -1.26 21.75 6.11
N TRP A 333 -0.15 21.75 5.36
CA TRP A 333 0.38 20.51 4.77
C TRP A 333 0.81 19.51 5.82
N VAL A 334 1.55 19.95 6.84
CA VAL A 334 2.02 19.09 7.92
C VAL A 334 0.85 18.53 8.71
N ASN A 335 -0.15 19.34 9.05
CA ASN A 335 -1.34 18.90 9.76
C ASN A 335 -2.15 17.89 8.94
N LEU A 336 -2.34 18.15 7.64
CA LEU A 336 -3.03 17.20 6.76
C LEU A 336 -2.29 15.87 6.70
N ILE A 337 -0.97 15.93 6.54
CA ILE A 337 -0.09 14.76 6.51
C ILE A 337 -0.18 14.00 7.84
N LEU A 338 -0.10 14.67 8.99
CA LEU A 338 -0.19 14.03 10.31
C LEU A 338 -1.55 13.38 10.57
N MET A 339 -2.65 14.03 10.15
CA MET A 339 -4.00 13.53 10.40
C MET A 339 -4.40 12.36 9.49
N ASN A 340 -3.80 12.26 8.30
CA ASN A 340 -4.23 11.32 7.27
C ASN A 340 -3.17 10.29 6.89
N SER A 341 -1.91 10.53 7.24
CA SER A 341 -0.86 9.58 6.99
C SER A 341 -1.01 8.40 7.92
N THR A 342 -0.94 7.21 7.35
CA THR A 342 -0.89 5.99 8.15
C THR A 342 0.48 5.77 8.77
N ASN A 343 1.52 6.54 8.40
CA ASN A 343 2.91 6.29 8.77
C ASN A 343 3.58 7.37 9.64
N ILE A 344 2.87 8.42 10.05
CA ILE A 344 3.50 9.55 10.75
C ILE A 344 2.76 9.85 12.05
N PHE A 345 3.41 9.56 13.17
CA PHE A 345 3.48 10.57 14.22
C PHE A 345 4.95 10.89 14.45
N LEU A 346 5.21 12.18 14.42
CA LEU A 346 6.52 12.75 14.63
C LEU A 346 6.89 12.61 16.10
N VAL A 347 7.94 11.83 16.41
CA VAL A 347 8.78 12.13 17.58
C VAL A 347 9.63 13.34 17.18
N ILE A 348 9.03 14.52 17.10
CA ILE A 348 9.81 15.75 17.19
C ILE A 348 10.15 15.86 18.66
N ASN A 349 11.36 15.45 19.03
CA ASN A 349 12.03 16.05 20.18
C ASN A 349 12.19 17.53 19.83
N LEU A 350 11.24 18.35 20.25
CA LEU A 350 11.45 19.78 20.40
C LEU A 350 12.41 19.93 21.57
N SER A 351 13.69 19.64 21.32
CA SER A 351 14.76 20.22 22.11
C SER A 351 14.76 21.71 21.76
N VAL A 352 13.91 22.41 22.51
CA VAL A 352 13.93 23.86 22.69
C VAL A 352 15.38 24.29 22.88
N VAL A 353 15.80 25.28 22.08
CA VAL A 353 17.00 26.08 22.37
C VAL A 353 16.78 26.87 23.64
#